data_AF-A0A971SD90-F1
#
_entry.id   AF-A0A971SD90-F1
#
_cell.length_a   1.000
_cell.length_b   1.000
_cell.length_c   1.000
_cell.angle_alpha   90.00
_cell.angle_beta   90.00
_cell.angle_gamma   90.00
#
_symmetry.space_group_name_H-M   'P 1'
#
loop_
_entity.id
_entity.type
_entity.pdbx_description
1 polymer ?
#
loop_
_entity_poly.entity_id
_entity_poly.type
_entity_poly.pdbx_seq_one_letter_code
_entity_poly.pdbx_strand_id
1 'polypeptide(L)'
;MAHEITAAVISFREFKRELLSDRLRNLPITSLPPTFYNHMLNELERFLAVLTIGTPDGINKENVLGEHLLWSLDASGHAAALAGDLDKVEYSLRAEAECFLIRFDGLYIKAVELTGYCRSNPPAVQPVLEAFNHKIVKVMQDFMGYLMELKEKILKDRVLSSLSPLIPDHMYREECYYLHKVAGYQPEVPKPECDPGRPRVEQGESKGA
;
A
#
# COMPACT_ATOMS: atom_id res chain seq x y z
N MET A 1 10.43 -14.20 21.49
CA MET A 1 9.32 -13.66 20.68
C MET A 1 9.69 -12.37 19.94
N ALA A 2 9.77 -11.19 20.56
CA ALA A 2 10.07 -9.94 19.83
C ALA A 2 11.40 -9.97 19.05
N HIS A 3 12.48 -10.45 19.68
CA HIS A 3 13.78 -10.62 19.03
C HIS A 3 13.76 -11.60 17.85
N GLU A 4 12.99 -12.70 17.96
CA GLU A 4 12.85 -13.69 16.87
C GLU A 4 12.09 -13.11 15.69
N ILE A 5 11.01 -12.35 15.95
CA ILE A 5 10.26 -11.64 14.91
C ILE A 5 11.18 -10.62 14.21
N THR A 6 11.92 -9.80 14.96
CA THR A 6 12.86 -8.84 14.39
C THR A 6 13.91 -9.53 13.53
N ALA A 7 14.51 -10.62 14.00
CA ALA A 7 15.50 -11.38 13.23
C ALA A 7 14.90 -11.97 11.94
N ALA A 8 13.69 -12.51 12.00
CA ALA A 8 12.99 -13.04 10.82
C ALA A 8 12.67 -11.94 9.80
N VAL A 9 12.20 -10.77 10.25
CA VAL A 9 11.90 -9.63 9.37
C VAL A 9 13.16 -9.10 8.71
N ILE A 10 14.28 -9.00 9.45
CA ILE A 10 15.58 -8.64 8.87
C ILE A 10 15.96 -9.66 7.80
N SER A 11 15.93 -10.96 8.11
CA SER A 11 16.25 -12.00 7.13
C SER A 11 15.38 -11.90 5.88
N PHE A 12 14.08 -11.61 6.02
CA PHE A 12 13.18 -11.48 4.88
C PHE A 12 13.45 -10.23 4.05
N ARG A 13 13.80 -9.11 4.69
CA ARG A 13 14.25 -7.88 4.02
C ARG A 13 15.51 -8.13 3.19
N GLU A 14 16.50 -8.81 3.75
CA GLU A 14 17.73 -9.14 3.02
C GLU A 14 17.44 -10.03 1.80
N PHE A 15 16.57 -11.02 1.94
CA PHE A 15 16.12 -11.86 0.82
C PHE A 15 15.42 -11.03 -0.28
N LYS A 16 14.48 -10.15 0.07
CA LYS A 16 13.81 -9.28 -0.92
C LYS A 16 14.79 -8.31 -1.59
N ARG A 17 15.83 -7.86 -0.88
CA ARG A 17 16.90 -7.02 -1.45
C ARG A 17 17.72 -7.78 -2.48
N GLU A 18 18.02 -9.06 -2.24
CA GLU A 18 18.68 -9.91 -3.23
C GLU A 18 17.82 -10.10 -4.48
N LEU A 19 16.51 -10.35 -4.32
CA LEU A 19 15.58 -10.41 -5.45
C LEU A 19 15.57 -9.09 -6.24
N LEU A 20 15.53 -7.94 -5.56
CA LEU A 20 15.61 -6.64 -6.22
C LEU A 20 16.93 -6.49 -7.01
N SER A 21 18.06 -6.82 -6.39
CA SER A 21 19.38 -6.77 -7.03
C SER A 21 19.46 -7.64 -8.29
N ASP A 22 18.86 -8.83 -8.25
CA ASP A 22 18.80 -9.75 -9.39
C ASP A 22 17.91 -9.21 -10.51
N ARG A 23 16.76 -8.63 -10.17
CA ARG A 23 15.87 -7.98 -11.16
C ARG A 23 16.50 -6.74 -11.78
N LEU A 24 17.26 -5.94 -11.04
CA LEU A 24 18.00 -4.80 -11.58
C LEU A 24 19.08 -5.21 -12.60
N ARG A 25 19.56 -6.46 -12.53
CA ARG A 25 20.44 -7.08 -13.53
C ARG A 25 19.68 -7.83 -14.63
N ASN A 26 18.36 -7.71 -14.68
CA ASN A 26 17.45 -8.41 -15.59
C ASN A 26 17.54 -9.94 -15.54
N LEU A 27 17.87 -10.52 -14.38
CA LEU A 27 17.87 -11.97 -14.23
C LEU A 27 16.43 -12.52 -14.18
N PRO A 28 16.12 -13.65 -14.84
CA PRO A 28 14.78 -14.21 -14.95
C PRO A 28 14.39 -15.03 -13.71
N ILE A 29 14.42 -14.41 -12.52
CA ILE A 29 14.12 -15.09 -11.25
C ILE A 29 12.61 -15.16 -10.95
N THR A 30 11.87 -14.09 -11.23
CA THR A 30 10.42 -13.94 -11.00
C THR A 30 9.80 -13.00 -12.04
N SER A 31 8.47 -12.97 -12.12
CA SER A 31 7.72 -12.05 -12.98
C SER A 31 7.57 -10.64 -12.39
N LEU A 32 7.86 -10.44 -11.10
CA LEU A 32 7.64 -9.14 -10.44
C LEU A 32 8.67 -8.09 -10.89
N PRO A 33 8.24 -6.83 -11.12
CA PRO A 33 9.15 -5.76 -11.51
C PRO A 33 9.98 -5.25 -10.31
N PRO A 34 11.16 -4.63 -10.55
CA PRO A 34 12.01 -4.09 -9.49
C PRO A 34 11.28 -3.17 -8.51
N THR A 35 10.43 -2.25 -9.00
CA THR A 35 9.70 -1.31 -8.14
C THR A 35 8.79 -2.02 -7.13
N PHE A 36 8.18 -3.14 -7.50
CA PHE A 36 7.31 -3.90 -6.60
C PHE A 36 8.12 -4.51 -5.44
N TYR A 37 9.33 -5.00 -5.69
CA TYR A 37 10.25 -5.40 -4.62
C TYR A 37 10.72 -4.23 -3.76
N ASN A 38 10.91 -3.06 -4.36
CA ASN A 38 11.27 -1.86 -3.60
C ASN A 38 10.16 -1.44 -2.62
N HIS A 39 8.89 -1.49 -3.03
CA HIS A 39 7.76 -1.18 -2.15
C HIS A 39 7.66 -2.17 -0.97
N MET A 40 7.80 -3.46 -1.27
CA MET A 40 7.92 -4.49 -0.26
C MET A 40 9.05 -4.29 0.76
N LEU A 41 10.16 -3.66 0.35
CA LEU A 41 11.25 -3.30 1.27
C LEU A 41 10.84 -2.13 2.15
N ASN A 42 10.19 -1.10 1.58
CA ASN A 42 9.66 0.02 2.34
C ASN A 42 8.67 -0.44 3.43
N GLU A 43 7.78 -1.38 3.12
CA GLU A 43 6.86 -2.00 4.09
C GLU A 43 7.60 -2.70 5.24
N LEU A 44 8.64 -3.49 4.92
CA LEU A 44 9.44 -4.21 5.91
C LEU A 44 10.23 -3.26 6.80
N GLU A 45 10.79 -2.19 6.22
CA GLU A 45 11.47 -1.14 6.96
C GLU A 45 10.52 -0.41 7.89
N ARG A 46 9.29 -0.15 7.44
CA ARG A 46 8.24 0.38 8.30
C ARG A 46 7.91 -0.57 9.45
N PHE A 47 7.78 -1.86 9.17
CA PHE A 47 7.49 -2.83 10.22
C PHE A 47 8.64 -2.93 11.24
N LEU A 48 9.89 -2.90 10.79
CA LEU A 48 11.06 -2.81 11.68
C LEU A 48 11.00 -1.56 12.56
N ALA A 49 10.65 -0.40 12.01
CA ALA A 49 10.47 0.82 12.79
C ALA A 49 9.41 0.63 13.89
N VAL A 50 8.27 0.02 13.56
CA VAL A 50 7.22 -0.31 14.56
C VAL A 50 7.75 -1.24 15.66
N LEU A 51 8.53 -2.27 15.31
CA LEU A 51 9.13 -3.17 16.30
C LEU A 51 10.13 -2.46 17.21
N THR A 52 10.84 -1.44 16.71
CA THR A 52 11.77 -0.64 17.53
C THR A 52 11.08 0.32 18.48
N ILE A 53 9.88 0.84 18.16
CA ILE A 53 9.09 1.69 19.08
C ILE A 53 8.76 0.95 20.39
N GLY A 54 8.63 -0.38 20.35
CA GLY A 54 8.41 -1.22 21.53
C GLY A 54 9.65 -1.41 22.42
N THR A 55 10.79 -0.81 22.08
CA THR A 55 12.05 -0.89 22.85
C THR A 55 12.29 0.40 23.64
N PRO A 56 13.10 0.37 24.73
CA PRO A 56 13.35 1.55 25.57
C PRO A 56 13.89 2.78 24.83
N ASP A 57 14.55 2.58 23.69
CA ASP A 57 15.15 3.64 22.85
C ASP A 57 14.24 4.07 21.68
N GLY A 58 13.04 3.49 21.57
CA GLY A 58 12.13 3.63 20.44
C GLY A 58 11.36 4.95 20.39
N ILE A 59 12.00 6.05 20.01
CA ILE A 59 11.30 7.30 19.68
C ILE A 59 11.13 7.37 18.17
N ASN A 60 9.94 7.04 17.67
CA ASN A 60 9.56 7.41 16.32
C ASN A 60 8.61 8.61 16.36
N LYS A 61 9.10 9.78 15.93
CA LYS A 61 8.29 10.99 15.72
C LYS A 61 7.63 10.94 14.34
N GLU A 62 6.95 9.84 14.04
CA GLU A 62 6.21 9.71 12.80
C GLU A 62 5.07 10.73 12.79
N ASN A 63 4.91 11.40 11.65
CA ASN A 63 3.82 12.30 11.38
C ASN A 63 3.03 11.77 10.19
N VAL A 64 1.83 12.31 9.98
CA VAL A 64 0.94 11.87 8.90
C VAL A 64 1.57 12.00 7.51
N LEU A 65 2.47 12.96 7.29
CA LEU A 65 3.19 13.12 6.02
C LEU A 65 4.14 11.95 5.73
N GLY A 66 4.79 11.38 6.75
CA GLY A 66 5.57 10.16 6.60
C GLY A 66 4.72 8.96 6.17
N GLU A 67 3.49 8.87 6.67
CA GLU A 67 2.52 7.88 6.17
C GLU A 67 2.14 8.14 4.73
N HIS A 68 1.85 9.39 4.36
CA HIS A 68 1.50 9.74 2.99
C HIS A 68 2.61 9.43 1.98
N LEU A 69 3.87 9.67 2.34
CA LEU A 69 5.02 9.38 1.49
C LEU A 69 5.17 7.87 1.25
N LEU A 70 4.98 7.06 2.27
CA LEU A 70 5.07 5.61 2.14
C LEU A 70 3.88 5.03 1.35
N TRP A 71 2.67 5.25 1.86
CA TRP A 71 1.49 4.51 1.41
C TRP A 71 0.87 5.05 0.12
N SER A 72 1.09 6.32 -0.24
CA SER A 72 0.66 6.81 -1.56
C SER A 72 1.53 6.24 -2.67
N LEU A 73 2.84 6.07 -2.41
CA LEU A 73 3.75 5.42 -3.36
C LEU A 73 3.42 3.93 -3.51
N ASP A 74 3.12 3.28 -2.39
CA ASP A 74 2.69 1.89 -2.35
C ASP A 74 1.40 1.66 -3.16
N ALA A 75 0.34 2.40 -2.86
CA ALA A 75 -0.95 2.32 -3.58
C ALA A 75 -0.83 2.65 -5.08
N SER A 76 0.08 3.56 -5.46
CA SER A 76 0.44 3.79 -6.86
C SER A 76 1.02 2.53 -7.50
N GLY A 77 1.98 1.88 -6.82
CA GLY A 77 2.53 0.59 -7.24
C GLY A 77 1.50 -0.53 -7.34
N HIS A 78 0.55 -0.59 -6.40
CA HIS A 78 -0.58 -1.53 -6.46
C HIS A 78 -1.43 -1.32 -7.70
N ALA A 79 -1.86 -0.09 -7.95
CA ALA A 79 -2.64 0.25 -9.14
C ALA A 79 -1.89 -0.09 -10.44
N ALA A 80 -0.59 0.21 -10.51
CA ALA A 80 0.25 -0.15 -11.66
C ALA A 80 0.37 -1.67 -11.86
N ALA A 81 0.57 -2.44 -10.79
CA ALA A 81 0.65 -3.90 -10.85
C ALA A 81 -0.66 -4.52 -11.34
N LEU A 82 -1.80 -4.06 -10.82
CA LEU A 82 -3.12 -4.53 -11.24
C LEU A 82 -3.38 -4.22 -12.72
N ALA A 83 -3.07 -3.00 -13.17
CA ALA A 83 -3.17 -2.65 -14.58
C ALA A 83 -2.26 -3.52 -15.47
N GLY A 84 -1.09 -3.91 -15.00
CA GLY A 84 -0.14 -4.77 -15.71
C GLY A 84 -0.60 -6.22 -15.84
N ASP A 85 -1.17 -6.78 -14.76
CA ASP A 85 -1.49 -8.21 -14.64
C ASP A 85 -2.90 -8.60 -15.12
N LEU A 86 -3.78 -7.62 -15.35
CA LEU A 86 -5.04 -7.81 -16.07
C LEU A 86 -4.77 -8.10 -17.55
N ASP A 87 -5.49 -9.06 -18.14
CA ASP A 87 -5.36 -9.39 -19.56
C ASP A 87 -5.64 -8.14 -20.42
N LYS A 88 -4.97 -8.05 -21.57
CA LYS A 88 -5.12 -6.93 -22.51
C LYS A 88 -6.58 -6.65 -22.86
N VAL A 89 -7.46 -7.66 -22.89
CA VAL A 89 -8.88 -7.47 -23.25
C VAL A 89 -9.72 -6.87 -22.13
N GLU A 90 -9.23 -6.82 -20.89
CA GLU A 90 -9.91 -6.22 -19.73
C GLU A 90 -9.78 -4.69 -19.71
N TYR A 91 -10.06 -4.04 -20.84
CA TYR A 91 -9.81 -2.61 -21.06
C TYR A 91 -10.39 -1.72 -19.96
N SER A 92 -11.63 -1.96 -19.53
CA SER A 92 -12.28 -1.13 -18.51
C SER A 92 -11.60 -1.24 -17.15
N LEU A 93 -11.29 -2.46 -16.69
CA LEU A 93 -10.62 -2.69 -15.40
C LEU A 93 -9.19 -2.15 -15.40
N ARG A 94 -8.50 -2.26 -16.52
CA ARG A 94 -7.15 -1.70 -16.72
C ARG A 94 -7.17 -0.17 -16.69
N ALA A 95 -8.08 0.46 -17.43
CA ALA A 95 -8.21 1.91 -17.47
C ALA A 95 -8.57 2.50 -16.09
N GLU A 96 -9.37 1.78 -15.30
CA GLU A 96 -9.69 2.17 -13.94
C GLU A 96 -8.47 2.10 -13.01
N ALA A 97 -7.70 1.01 -13.05
CA ALA A 97 -6.43 0.91 -12.33
C ALA A 97 -5.42 2.00 -12.74
N GLU A 98 -5.29 2.28 -14.04
CA GLU A 98 -4.44 3.37 -14.55
C GLU A 98 -4.90 4.75 -14.04
N CYS A 99 -6.22 4.97 -13.91
CA CYS A 99 -6.74 6.19 -13.29
C CYS A 99 -6.33 6.31 -11.82
N PHE A 100 -6.33 5.21 -11.05
CA PHE A 100 -5.87 5.20 -9.67
C PHE A 100 -4.37 5.47 -9.55
N LEU A 101 -3.55 4.85 -10.41
CA LEU A 101 -2.12 5.13 -10.51
C LEU A 101 -1.84 6.64 -10.65
N ILE A 102 -2.47 7.30 -11.63
CA ILE A 102 -2.29 8.74 -11.87
C ILE A 102 -2.70 9.57 -10.65
N ARG A 103 -3.80 9.19 -9.97
CA ARG A 103 -4.27 9.87 -8.77
C ARG A 103 -3.25 9.73 -7.62
N PHE A 104 -2.75 8.53 -7.38
CA PHE A 104 -1.79 8.27 -6.31
C PHE A 104 -0.43 8.93 -6.56
N ASP A 105 0.06 8.95 -7.80
CA ASP A 105 1.27 9.71 -8.16
C ASP A 105 1.12 11.20 -7.86
N GLY A 106 -0.03 11.79 -8.21
CA GLY A 106 -0.33 13.18 -7.89
C GLY A 106 -0.43 13.45 -6.38
N LEU A 107 -1.00 12.51 -5.61
CA LEU A 107 -1.05 12.60 -4.15
C LEU A 107 0.35 12.50 -3.55
N TYR A 108 1.19 11.58 -4.01
CA TYR A 108 2.57 11.41 -3.56
C TYR A 108 3.39 12.69 -3.78
N ILE A 109 3.33 13.28 -4.98
CA ILE A 109 4.03 14.55 -5.28
C ILE A 109 3.56 15.65 -4.33
N LYS A 110 2.25 15.76 -4.08
CA LYS A 110 1.73 16.75 -3.13
C LYS A 110 2.25 16.51 -1.70
N ALA A 111 2.36 15.26 -1.26
CA ALA A 111 2.92 14.92 0.05
C ALA A 111 4.40 15.32 0.19
N VAL A 112 5.19 15.13 -0.88
CA VAL A 112 6.60 15.59 -0.95
C VAL A 112 6.68 17.11 -0.73
N GLU A 113 5.86 17.87 -1.46
CA GLU A 113 5.88 19.34 -1.35
C GLU A 113 5.38 19.83 0.01
N LEU A 114 4.30 19.24 0.56
CA LEU A 114 3.82 19.59 1.91
C LEU A 114 4.88 19.32 2.98
N THR A 115 5.63 18.22 2.85
CA THR A 115 6.80 17.94 3.71
C THR A 115 7.87 19.03 3.59
N GLY A 116 8.06 19.55 2.37
CA GLY A 116 8.90 20.72 2.10
C GLY A 116 8.43 21.98 2.82
N TYR A 117 7.15 22.33 2.65
CA TYR A 117 6.56 23.56 3.18
C TYR A 117 6.54 23.60 4.71
N CYS A 118 6.39 22.44 5.37
CA CYS A 118 6.43 22.32 6.83
C CYS A 118 7.75 22.80 7.44
N ARG A 119 8.86 22.84 6.69
CA ARG A 119 10.13 23.39 7.21
C ARG A 119 10.10 24.92 7.36
N SER A 120 9.22 25.60 6.64
CA SER A 120 9.18 27.07 6.60
C SER A 120 8.08 27.66 7.47
N ASN A 121 6.85 27.11 7.38
CA ASN A 121 5.72 27.64 8.15
C ASN A 121 4.66 26.54 8.44
N PRO A 122 4.94 25.63 9.40
CA PRO A 122 4.02 24.54 9.73
C PRO A 122 2.58 24.99 10.05
N PRO A 123 2.34 26.06 10.86
CA PRO A 123 0.98 26.53 11.13
C PRO A 123 0.19 26.92 9.87
N ALA A 124 0.85 27.48 8.86
CA ALA A 124 0.20 27.82 7.58
C ALA A 124 -0.07 26.60 6.68
N VAL A 125 0.70 25.53 6.82
CA VAL A 125 0.50 24.27 6.08
C VAL A 125 -0.66 23.46 6.64
N GLN A 126 -0.89 23.56 7.95
CA GLN A 126 -1.83 22.71 8.68
C GLN A 126 -3.24 22.62 8.04
N PRO A 127 -3.93 23.71 7.65
CA PRO A 127 -5.24 23.60 7.02
C PRO A 127 -5.22 22.90 5.65
N VAL A 128 -4.12 23.05 4.91
CA VAL A 128 -3.94 22.40 3.60
C VAL A 128 -3.68 20.90 3.78
N LEU A 129 -2.93 20.53 4.83
CA LEU A 129 -2.70 19.14 5.21
C LEU A 129 -4.01 18.46 5.64
N GLU A 130 -4.83 19.11 6.46
CA GLU A 130 -6.14 18.58 6.86
C GLU A 130 -7.05 18.34 5.65
N ALA A 131 -7.11 19.27 4.69
CA ALA A 131 -7.86 19.08 3.44
C ALA A 131 -7.25 17.96 2.58
N PHE A 132 -5.93 17.80 2.59
CA PHE A 132 -5.23 16.74 1.88
C PHE A 132 -5.52 15.36 2.46
N ASN A 133 -5.57 15.22 3.79
CA ASN A 133 -5.92 13.96 4.47
C ASN A 133 -7.31 13.48 4.06
N HIS A 134 -8.32 14.36 4.06
CA HIS A 134 -9.66 14.02 3.58
C HIS A 134 -9.68 13.59 2.11
N LYS A 135 -8.87 14.23 1.25
CA LYS A 135 -8.75 13.86 -0.15
C LYS A 135 -8.14 12.48 -0.32
N ILE A 136 -7.09 12.16 0.44
CA ILE A 136 -6.46 10.83 0.46
C ILE A 136 -7.47 9.78 0.89
N VAL A 137 -8.18 10.01 1.99
CA VAL A 137 -9.18 9.07 2.52
C VAL A 137 -10.21 8.72 1.45
N LYS A 138 -10.74 9.72 0.75
CA LYS A 138 -11.71 9.50 -0.33
C LYS A 138 -11.13 8.67 -1.48
N VAL A 139 -9.95 9.03 -1.99
CA VAL A 139 -9.34 8.30 -3.11
C VAL A 139 -9.00 6.86 -2.72
N MET A 140 -8.58 6.65 -1.47
CA MET A 140 -8.27 5.33 -0.97
C MET A 140 -9.52 4.47 -0.78
N GLN A 141 -10.62 5.04 -0.29
CA GLN A 141 -11.90 4.34 -0.21
C GLN A 141 -12.42 3.92 -1.60
N ASP A 142 -12.29 4.81 -2.59
CA ASP A 142 -12.63 4.48 -3.98
C ASP A 142 -11.76 3.30 -4.48
N PHE A 143 -10.45 3.32 -4.20
CA PHE A 143 -9.54 2.24 -4.60
C PHE A 143 -9.80 0.92 -3.87
N MET A 144 -10.09 0.97 -2.56
CA MET A 144 -10.50 -0.20 -1.78
C MET A 144 -11.79 -0.82 -2.31
N GLY A 145 -12.73 -0.01 -2.82
CA GLY A 145 -13.92 -0.49 -3.53
C GLY A 145 -13.55 -1.26 -4.80
N TYR A 146 -12.66 -0.70 -5.63
CA TYR A 146 -12.13 -1.35 -6.82
C TYR A 146 -11.43 -2.69 -6.49
N LEU A 147 -10.57 -2.73 -5.47
CA LEU A 147 -9.89 -3.95 -5.03
C LEU A 147 -10.87 -5.05 -4.63
N MET A 148 -11.93 -4.69 -3.89
CA MET A 148 -12.95 -5.64 -3.47
C MET A 148 -13.76 -6.17 -4.66
N GLU A 149 -14.15 -5.30 -5.59
CA GLU A 149 -14.84 -5.73 -6.80
C GLU A 149 -13.96 -6.67 -7.64
N LEU A 150 -12.70 -6.31 -7.86
CA LEU A 150 -11.75 -7.12 -8.62
C LEU A 150 -11.54 -8.49 -7.96
N LYS A 151 -11.34 -8.53 -6.64
CA LYS A 151 -11.26 -9.78 -5.87
C LYS A 151 -12.48 -10.67 -6.10
N GLU A 152 -13.69 -10.11 -6.02
CA GLU A 152 -14.93 -10.85 -6.23
C GLU A 152 -15.07 -11.37 -7.67
N LYS A 153 -14.60 -10.62 -8.67
CA LYS A 153 -14.57 -11.09 -10.06
C LYS A 153 -13.58 -12.24 -10.24
N ILE A 154 -12.39 -12.15 -9.64
CA ILE A 154 -11.37 -13.21 -9.69
C ILE A 154 -11.91 -14.48 -9.03
N LEU A 155 -12.52 -14.38 -7.85
CA LEU A 155 -13.08 -15.54 -7.13
C LEU A 155 -14.16 -16.28 -7.92
N LYS A 156 -14.88 -15.57 -8.81
CA LYS A 156 -15.98 -16.09 -9.63
C LYS A 156 -15.54 -16.43 -11.06
N ASP A 157 -14.23 -16.43 -11.34
CA ASP A 157 -13.66 -16.66 -12.67
C ASP A 157 -14.24 -15.72 -13.75
N ARG A 158 -14.55 -14.47 -13.40
CA ARG A 158 -15.20 -13.46 -14.27
C ARG A 158 -14.24 -12.40 -14.83
N VAL A 159 -12.93 -12.57 -14.64
CA VAL A 159 -11.90 -11.65 -15.14
C VAL A 159 -10.70 -12.44 -15.62
N LEU A 160 -10.17 -12.08 -16.77
CA LEU A 160 -8.95 -12.65 -17.33
C LEU A 160 -7.75 -11.90 -16.76
N SER A 161 -6.90 -12.59 -15.99
CA SER A 161 -5.70 -12.01 -15.40
C SER A 161 -4.72 -13.10 -14.95
N SER A 162 -3.49 -12.70 -14.63
CA SER A 162 -2.53 -13.53 -13.89
C SER A 162 -2.72 -13.44 -12.36
N LEU A 163 -3.68 -12.63 -11.90
CA LEU A 163 -3.88 -12.32 -10.49
C LEU A 163 -4.56 -13.48 -9.75
N SER A 164 -4.12 -13.70 -8.52
CA SER A 164 -4.87 -14.51 -7.54
C SER A 164 -5.74 -13.58 -6.68
N PRO A 165 -6.86 -14.05 -6.10
CA PRO A 165 -7.71 -13.20 -5.26
C PRO A 165 -7.00 -12.72 -3.98
N LEU A 166 -5.90 -13.39 -3.60
CA LEU A 166 -5.06 -12.98 -2.48
C LEU A 166 -4.38 -11.63 -2.71
N ILE A 167 -4.07 -11.26 -3.97
CA ILE A 167 -3.39 -10.01 -4.30
C ILE A 167 -4.28 -8.79 -3.97
N PRO A 168 -5.50 -8.63 -4.52
CA PRO A 168 -6.36 -7.52 -4.15
C PRO A 168 -6.80 -7.57 -2.68
N ASP A 169 -6.89 -8.75 -2.05
CA ASP A 169 -7.14 -8.87 -0.60
C ASP A 169 -5.98 -8.31 0.25
N HIS A 170 -4.74 -8.59 -0.15
CA HIS A 170 -3.52 -8.07 0.49
C HIS A 170 -3.44 -6.56 0.37
N MET A 171 -3.54 -6.03 -0.85
CA MET A 171 -3.51 -4.59 -1.10
C MET A 171 -4.62 -3.89 -0.28
N TYR A 172 -5.84 -4.44 -0.27
CA TYR A 172 -6.96 -3.87 0.50
C TYR A 172 -6.64 -3.75 2.00
N ARG A 173 -5.98 -4.76 2.59
CA ARG A 173 -5.63 -4.75 4.01
C ARG A 173 -4.55 -3.70 4.32
N GLU A 174 -3.64 -3.45 3.39
CA GLU A 174 -2.64 -2.39 3.52
C GLU A 174 -3.27 -1.01 3.41
N GLU A 175 -4.16 -0.80 2.43
CA GLU A 175 -4.91 0.46 2.31
C GLU A 175 -5.76 0.72 3.56
N CYS A 176 -6.38 -0.33 4.10
CA CYS A 176 -7.10 -0.26 5.37
C CYS A 176 -6.18 0.14 6.52
N TYR A 177 -5.00 -0.48 6.65
CA TYR A 177 -4.02 -0.14 7.68
C TYR A 177 -3.60 1.32 7.60
N TYR A 178 -3.32 1.80 6.40
CA TYR A 178 -2.96 3.18 6.15
C TYR A 178 -4.08 4.16 6.56
N LEU A 179 -5.35 3.87 6.22
CA LEU A 179 -6.46 4.71 6.65
C LEU A 179 -6.62 4.76 8.18
N HIS A 180 -6.35 3.66 8.90
CA HIS A 180 -6.29 3.70 10.37
C HIS A 180 -5.17 4.61 10.88
N LYS A 181 -4.01 4.66 10.19
CA LYS A 181 -2.94 5.60 10.54
C LYS A 181 -3.37 7.05 10.34
N VAL A 182 -3.97 7.38 9.20
CA VAL A 182 -4.43 8.75 8.91
C VAL A 182 -5.46 9.20 9.95
N ALA A 183 -6.44 8.37 10.28
CA ALA A 183 -7.45 8.67 11.30
C ALA A 183 -6.84 8.87 12.71
N GLY A 184 -5.71 8.20 13.01
CA GLY A 184 -4.97 8.39 14.26
C GLY A 184 -4.30 9.76 14.39
N TYR A 185 -4.03 10.45 13.28
CA TYR A 185 -3.40 11.78 13.27
C TYR A 185 -4.41 12.93 13.16
N GLN A 186 -5.61 12.68 12.66
CA GLN A 186 -6.65 13.71 12.47
C GLN A 186 -8.00 13.24 13.01
N PRO A 187 -8.44 13.72 14.19
CA PRO A 187 -9.67 13.27 14.84
C PRO A 187 -10.96 13.48 14.02
N GLU A 188 -10.99 14.46 13.12
CA GLU A 188 -12.14 14.74 12.25
C GLU A 188 -12.27 13.72 11.12
N VAL A 189 -11.21 12.98 10.80
CA VAL A 189 -11.26 11.87 9.84
C VAL A 189 -11.88 10.67 10.57
N PRO A 190 -13.05 10.17 10.13
CA PRO A 190 -13.66 9.00 10.73
C PRO A 190 -12.73 7.80 10.64
N LYS A 191 -12.68 7.00 11.72
CA LYS A 191 -11.98 5.72 11.70
C LYS A 191 -12.59 4.84 10.60
N PRO A 192 -11.77 4.22 9.72
CA PRO A 192 -12.31 3.42 8.63
C PRO A 192 -13.01 2.16 9.16
N GLU A 193 -14.14 1.81 8.54
CA GLU A 193 -14.92 0.60 8.83
C GLU A 193 -14.33 -0.63 8.11
N CYS A 194 -13.07 -0.92 8.39
CA CYS A 194 -12.35 -2.07 7.85
C CYS A 194 -11.37 -2.64 8.89
N ASP A 195 -11.04 -3.92 8.77
CA ASP A 195 -10.07 -4.59 9.62
C ASP A 195 -8.82 -5.00 8.79
N PRO A 196 -7.65 -4.39 9.04
CA PRO A 196 -6.42 -4.75 8.33
C PRO A 196 -5.85 -6.10 8.79
N GLY A 197 -6.23 -6.58 9.97
CA GLY A 197 -5.80 -7.85 10.55
C GLY A 197 -6.74 -9.03 10.26
N ARG A 198 -7.80 -8.82 9.46
CA ARG A 198 -8.75 -9.88 9.14
C ARG A 198 -8.06 -11.06 8.43
N PRO A 199 -8.57 -12.29 8.59
CA PRO A 199 -8.05 -13.44 7.84
C PRO A 199 -7.99 -13.17 6.34
N ARG A 200 -6.91 -13.61 5.71
CA ARG A 200 -6.72 -13.55 4.26
C ARG A 200 -7.73 -14.45 3.56
N VAL A 201 -8.12 -14.09 2.34
CA VAL A 201 -8.95 -14.94 1.49
C VAL A 201 -8.24 -16.25 1.16
N GLU A 202 -8.96 -17.37 1.21
CA GLU A 202 -8.46 -18.69 0.78
C GLU A 202 -8.97 -19.01 -0.62
N GLN A 203 -8.12 -19.58 -1.48
CA GLN A 203 -8.47 -19.92 -2.87
C GLN A 203 -9.57 -21.01 -3.00
N GLY A 204 -10.03 -21.61 -1.90
CA GLY A 204 -10.95 -22.75 -1.89
C GLY A 204 -12.43 -22.40 -1.68
N GLU A 205 -12.78 -21.22 -1.17
CA GLU A 205 -14.16 -20.93 -0.74
C GLU A 205 -15.16 -20.69 -1.90
N SER A 206 -14.68 -20.54 -3.14
CA SER A 206 -15.54 -20.41 -4.33
C SER A 206 -15.73 -21.70 -5.12
N LYS A 207 -15.08 -22.82 -4.75
CA LYS A 207 -15.27 -24.13 -5.41
C LYS A 207 -16.40 -24.95 -4.78
N GLY A 208 -17.51 -24.29 -4.45
CA GLY A 208 -18.72 -24.91 -3.95
C GLY A 208 -19.84 -24.88 -4.99
N ALA A 209 -20.13 -26.06 -5.57
CA ALA A 209 -21.22 -26.45 -6.47
C ALA A 209 -21.17 -25.95 -7.93
#